data_AF-A0A6P5K648-F1
#
_entry.id   AF-A0A6P5K648-F1
#
_cell.length_a   1.000
_cell.length_b   1.000
_cell.length_c   1.000
_cell.angle_alpha   90.00
_cell.angle_beta   90.00
_cell.angle_gamma   90.00
#
_symmetry.space_group_name_H-M   'P 1'
#
loop_
_entity.id
_entity.type
_entity.pdbx_description
1 polymer ?
#
loop_
_entity_poly.entity_id
_entity_poly.type
_entity_poly.pdbx_seq_one_letter_code
_entity_poly.pdbx_strand_id
1 'polypeptide(L)'
;MCYGIYAFCLQAVTEDNPELLKSFNAPALQVLESAMFSPTSSMEYTLLKTLVAGTVWNVKDVLPSKSQADTINALLKIFSDVLEMDVGEVVIQMKEAETQRLNAATETETEETDEMNGDTLNEDDEMEEVPHKRKVRRKTFISDLLPPTEKELKQTLALLTAQQIALEIIVNMCCSDDPSDDEWDEYSSSDESDAFMDNSFNELSGQLMSPLCLSAEVHTALTNYLIPKKVFEKITFPNSMAVDICSRNPTWKPLIRKMNTIQCRALVCLHSILSVLDVDCLGGAPALQTLAQHLSQLIFSQPDFIKHTEFLEAISSALRTLLQIMASKNISQCMTPEQLMSLCEAGIHSSNVGIRVNVVSILGITGCVLAKEDGTLETLKTIGKFLLEVATKDSSLVVAGETLDAIFDVFADGKEAEKAAVEIKLLSALKEFQPVFKMKLRKEGRGKYSTDQLCVLDNVKMNLRRFIAYQETIEKRLTS
;
A
#
# COMPACT_ATOMS: atom_id res chain seq x y z
N MET A 1 10.29 18.36 20.17
CA MET A 1 10.01 18.87 18.81
C MET A 1 11.24 19.04 17.91
N CYS A 2 12.38 19.62 18.35
CA CYS A 2 13.58 19.75 17.47
C CYS A 2 14.12 18.41 16.95
N TYR A 3 14.24 17.37 17.80
CA TYR A 3 14.79 16.07 17.40
C TYR A 3 14.00 15.35 16.29
N GLY A 4 12.68 15.51 16.25
CA GLY A 4 11.84 14.87 15.22
C GLY A 4 12.06 15.43 13.82
N ILE A 5 12.30 16.74 13.69
CA ILE A 5 12.60 17.36 12.40
C ILE A 5 13.95 16.87 11.86
N TYR A 6 14.99 16.84 12.70
CA TYR A 6 16.29 16.34 12.29
C TYR A 6 16.25 14.85 11.90
N ALA A 7 15.53 14.02 12.65
CA ALA A 7 15.38 12.60 12.32
C ALA A 7 14.58 12.40 11.02
N PHE A 8 13.55 13.19 10.77
CA PHE A 8 12.79 13.18 9.52
C PHE A 8 13.67 13.56 8.33
N CYS A 9 14.41 14.66 8.45
CA CYS A 9 15.36 15.06 7.41
C CYS A 9 16.41 13.98 7.18
N LEU A 10 16.96 13.39 8.25
CA LEU A 10 17.99 12.36 8.15
C LEU A 10 17.48 11.13 7.41
N GLN A 11 16.31 10.61 7.77
CA GLN A 11 15.70 9.46 7.10
C GLN A 11 15.46 9.74 5.61
N ALA A 12 14.99 10.94 5.26
CA ALA A 12 14.76 11.32 3.87
C ALA A 12 16.05 11.49 3.07
N VAL A 13 17.12 12.08 3.62
CA VAL A 13 18.37 12.31 2.87
C VAL A 13 19.24 11.05 2.76
N THR A 14 19.01 10.03 3.60
CA THR A 14 19.69 8.74 3.49
C THR A 14 19.04 7.79 2.50
N GLU A 15 17.80 8.05 2.08
CA GLU A 15 17.12 7.28 1.04
C GLU A 15 17.86 7.45 -0.31
N ASP A 16 18.24 6.34 -0.93
CA ASP A 16 18.94 6.25 -2.23
C ASP A 16 20.19 7.16 -2.38
N ASN A 17 20.92 7.39 -1.29
CA ASN A 17 22.06 8.31 -1.27
C ASN A 17 23.40 7.62 -0.89
N PRO A 18 24.02 6.84 -1.78
CA PRO A 18 25.20 6.04 -1.47
C PRO A 18 26.42 6.85 -1.03
N GLU A 19 26.53 8.12 -1.44
CA GLU A 19 27.59 9.02 -1.00
C GLU A 19 27.44 9.36 0.48
N LEU A 20 26.22 9.68 0.91
CA LEU A 20 25.93 9.97 2.31
C LEU A 20 26.08 8.72 3.19
N LEU A 21 25.63 7.54 2.72
CA LEU A 21 25.72 6.30 3.49
C LEU A 21 27.18 5.99 3.91
N LYS A 22 28.15 6.24 3.01
CA LYS A 22 29.59 6.05 3.30
C LYS A 22 30.15 6.97 4.38
N SER A 23 29.46 8.06 4.70
CA SER A 23 29.89 9.01 5.74
C SER A 23 29.53 8.54 7.17
N PHE A 24 28.65 7.54 7.32
CA PHE A 24 28.27 7.00 8.62
C PHE A 24 29.41 6.21 9.25
N ASN A 25 29.95 6.75 10.35
CA ASN A 25 30.99 6.12 11.14
C ASN A 25 30.43 5.46 12.41
N ALA A 26 31.24 4.68 13.12
CA ALA A 26 30.81 3.96 14.33
C ALA A 26 30.16 4.87 15.39
N PRO A 27 30.67 6.08 15.70
CA PRO A 27 29.96 7.01 16.60
C PRO A 27 28.57 7.41 16.12
N ALA A 28 28.39 7.70 14.83
CA ALA A 28 27.08 8.04 14.28
C ALA A 28 26.09 6.87 14.40
N LEU A 29 26.55 5.65 14.10
CA LEU A 29 25.74 4.44 14.25
C LEU A 29 25.35 4.18 15.71
N GLN A 30 26.26 4.41 16.66
CA GLN A 30 25.99 4.25 18.10
C GLN A 30 24.92 5.23 18.60
N VAL A 31 24.86 6.45 18.05
CA VAL A 31 23.80 7.43 18.36
C VAL A 31 22.45 6.94 17.86
N LEU A 32 22.38 6.40 16.63
CA LEU A 32 21.15 5.81 16.09
C LEU A 32 20.69 4.64 16.96
N GLU A 33 21.59 3.73 17.30
CA GLU A 33 21.32 2.59 18.19
C GLU A 33 20.77 3.04 19.55
N SER A 34 21.43 4.01 20.18
CA SER A 34 21.00 4.55 21.48
C SER A 34 19.60 5.19 21.42
N ALA A 35 19.27 5.85 20.30
CA ALA A 35 17.96 6.45 20.10
C ALA A 35 16.86 5.40 19.88
N MET A 36 17.15 4.32 19.16
CA MET A 36 16.22 3.19 18.98
C MET A 36 15.86 2.52 20.31
N PHE A 37 16.85 2.30 21.18
CA PHE A 37 16.68 1.55 22.44
C PHE A 37 16.35 2.39 23.67
N SER A 38 16.13 3.70 23.51
CA SER A 38 15.81 4.54 24.66
C SER A 38 14.51 4.10 25.36
N PRO A 39 14.47 4.15 26.71
CA PRO A 39 13.34 3.66 27.50
C PRO A 39 12.12 4.58 27.48
N THR A 40 12.21 5.77 26.86
CA THR A 40 11.09 6.73 26.81
C THR A 40 9.94 6.21 25.94
N SER A 41 8.71 6.41 26.40
CA SER A 41 7.47 5.80 25.84
C SER A 41 6.40 6.80 25.40
N SER A 42 6.72 8.09 25.20
CA SER A 42 5.75 9.04 24.62
C SER A 42 5.57 8.80 23.11
N MET A 43 4.45 9.25 22.53
CA MET A 43 4.18 9.07 21.09
C MET A 43 5.19 9.82 20.22
N GLU A 44 5.66 10.98 20.67
CA GLU A 44 6.76 11.69 20.02
C GLU A 44 8.06 10.88 20.02
N TYR A 45 8.30 10.10 21.07
CA TYR A 45 9.46 9.22 21.16
C TYR A 45 9.28 7.97 20.30
N THR A 46 8.06 7.44 20.23
CA THR A 46 7.69 6.38 19.28
C THR A 46 7.97 6.82 17.85
N LEU A 47 7.54 8.03 17.46
CA LEU A 47 7.88 8.60 16.14
C LEU A 47 9.38 8.73 15.92
N LEU A 48 10.12 9.22 16.92
CA LEU A 48 11.58 9.32 16.83
C LEU A 48 12.23 7.95 16.59
N LYS A 49 11.82 6.91 17.34
CA LYS A 49 12.30 5.54 17.16
C LYS A 49 12.02 5.02 15.75
N THR A 50 10.81 5.25 15.24
CA THR A 50 10.45 4.84 13.88
C THR A 50 11.29 5.53 12.81
N LEU A 51 11.51 6.85 12.93
CA LEU A 51 12.36 7.62 12.01
C LEU A 51 13.82 7.14 12.02
N VAL A 52 14.35 6.90 13.21
CA VAL A 52 15.70 6.36 13.38
C VAL A 52 15.77 4.94 12.81
N ALA A 53 14.76 4.11 13.03
CA ALA A 53 14.67 2.78 12.44
C ALA A 53 14.67 2.83 10.90
N GLY A 54 13.94 3.76 10.29
CA GLY A 54 14.01 4.00 8.83
C GLY A 54 15.40 4.44 8.36
N THR A 55 16.05 5.33 9.11
CA THR A 55 17.44 5.72 8.81
C THR A 55 18.39 4.51 8.87
N VAL A 56 18.25 3.67 9.89
CA VAL A 56 19.06 2.45 10.09
C VAL A 56 18.81 1.44 8.96
N TRP A 57 17.57 1.31 8.50
CA TRP A 57 17.25 0.51 7.31
C TRP A 57 17.99 1.03 6.06
N ASN A 58 17.99 2.34 5.83
CA ASN A 58 18.67 2.94 4.68
C ASN A 58 20.20 2.74 4.72
N VAL A 59 20.82 2.69 5.91
CA VAL A 59 22.27 2.44 6.07
C VAL A 59 22.63 0.97 6.31
N LYS A 60 21.69 0.02 6.14
CA LYS A 60 21.87 -1.41 6.48
C LYS A 60 23.10 -2.04 5.84
N ASP A 61 23.45 -1.59 4.64
CA ASP A 61 24.57 -2.12 3.85
C ASP A 61 25.94 -1.65 4.36
N VAL A 62 25.97 -0.63 5.22
CA VAL A 62 27.16 -0.14 5.92
C VAL A 62 27.35 -0.87 7.26
N LEU A 63 26.31 -1.53 7.77
CA LEU A 63 26.37 -2.25 9.04
C LEU A 63 27.17 -3.56 8.91
N PRO A 64 27.89 -4.00 9.97
CA PRO A 64 28.56 -5.29 9.96
C PRO A 64 27.57 -6.43 9.70
N SER A 65 27.89 -7.36 8.79
CA SER A 65 27.01 -8.49 8.42
C SER A 65 26.58 -9.32 9.63
N LYS A 66 27.46 -9.47 10.62
CA LYS A 66 27.18 -10.19 11.89
C LYS A 66 26.04 -9.59 12.74
N SER A 67 25.72 -8.31 12.55
CA SER A 67 24.68 -7.60 13.29
C SER A 67 23.43 -7.31 12.44
N GLN A 68 23.42 -7.68 11.16
CA GLN A 68 22.29 -7.37 10.27
C GLN A 68 21.01 -8.05 10.74
N ALA A 69 21.05 -9.34 11.07
CA ALA A 69 19.88 -10.07 11.56
C ALA A 69 19.32 -9.46 12.86
N ASP A 70 20.18 -9.15 13.83
CA ASP A 70 19.77 -8.52 15.10
C ASP A 70 19.19 -7.11 14.85
N THR A 71 19.79 -6.36 13.93
CA THR A 71 19.30 -5.03 13.53
C THR A 71 17.91 -5.16 12.91
N ILE A 72 17.72 -6.02 11.92
CA ILE A 72 16.42 -6.26 11.26
C ILE A 72 15.36 -6.65 12.29
N ASN A 73 15.69 -7.53 13.25
CA ASN A 73 14.77 -7.87 14.33
C ASN A 73 14.42 -6.66 15.20
N ALA A 74 15.40 -5.82 15.56
CA ALA A 74 15.14 -4.60 16.32
C ALA A 74 14.25 -3.60 15.55
N LEU A 75 14.47 -3.43 14.24
CA LEU A 75 13.65 -2.58 13.37
C LEU A 75 12.20 -3.07 13.34
N LEU A 76 12.00 -4.35 13.04
CA LEU A 76 10.65 -4.91 12.97
C LEU A 76 9.96 -4.97 14.32
N LYS A 77 10.69 -5.11 15.43
CA LYS A 77 10.12 -4.93 16.77
C LYS A 77 9.54 -3.52 16.94
N ILE A 78 10.29 -2.48 16.58
CA ILE A 78 9.82 -1.09 16.68
C ILE A 78 8.56 -0.90 15.82
N PHE A 79 8.58 -1.38 14.58
CA PHE A 79 7.40 -1.27 13.71
C PHE A 79 6.21 -2.08 14.24
N SER A 80 6.47 -3.26 14.79
CA SER A 80 5.46 -4.09 15.44
C SER A 80 4.82 -3.36 16.62
N ASP A 81 5.61 -2.73 17.50
CA ASP A 81 5.11 -1.98 18.65
C ASP A 81 4.27 -0.77 18.20
N VAL A 82 4.70 -0.06 17.14
CA VAL A 82 3.99 1.10 16.55
C VAL A 82 2.64 0.68 15.93
N LEU A 83 2.64 -0.42 15.18
CA LEU A 83 1.45 -0.95 14.52
C LEU A 83 0.48 -1.62 15.49
N GLU A 84 0.91 -2.00 16.71
CA GLU A 84 -0.01 -2.58 17.70
C GLU A 84 -1.00 -1.56 18.26
N MET A 85 -0.65 -0.26 18.23
CA MET A 85 -1.46 0.78 18.86
C MET A 85 -2.73 1.07 18.07
N ASP A 86 -3.90 0.91 18.70
CA ASP A 86 -5.19 1.26 18.11
C ASP A 86 -5.38 2.79 18.07
N VAL A 87 -5.52 3.32 16.86
CA VAL A 87 -5.65 4.76 16.65
C VAL A 87 -6.99 5.30 17.16
N GLY A 88 -8.07 4.53 17.02
CA GLY A 88 -9.39 4.93 17.49
C GLY A 88 -9.41 5.09 19.01
N GLU A 89 -8.86 4.10 19.72
CA GLU A 89 -8.68 4.15 21.17
C GLU A 89 -7.77 5.30 21.61
N VAL A 90 -6.64 5.51 20.92
CA VAL A 90 -5.73 6.62 21.24
C VAL A 90 -6.41 7.97 21.04
N VAL A 91 -7.20 8.15 19.97
CA VAL A 91 -7.96 9.39 19.74
C VAL A 91 -8.94 9.66 20.89
N ILE A 92 -9.68 8.63 21.33
CA ILE A 92 -10.64 8.74 22.44
C ILE A 92 -9.90 9.15 23.73
N GLN A 93 -8.86 8.39 24.10
CA GLN A 93 -8.08 8.63 25.32
C GLN A 93 -7.41 10.01 25.33
N MET A 94 -6.82 10.41 24.21
CA MET A 94 -6.13 11.71 24.11
C MET A 94 -7.14 12.87 24.15
N LYS A 95 -8.35 12.69 23.62
CA LYS A 95 -9.40 13.71 23.73
C LYS A 95 -9.93 13.84 25.16
N GLU A 96 -10.10 12.72 25.86
CA GLU A 96 -10.48 12.72 27.27
C GLU A 96 -9.42 13.42 28.14
N ALA A 97 -8.14 13.10 27.92
CA ALA A 97 -7.02 13.73 28.61
C ALA A 97 -6.95 15.26 28.34
N GLU A 98 -7.17 15.69 27.09
CA GLU A 98 -7.24 17.11 26.74
C GLU A 98 -8.37 17.81 27.51
N THR A 99 -9.54 17.17 27.57
CA THR A 99 -10.73 17.71 28.25
C THR A 99 -10.50 17.83 29.76
N GLN A 100 -9.95 16.80 30.40
CA GLN A 100 -9.61 16.83 31.83
C GLN A 100 -8.58 17.93 32.14
N ARG A 101 -7.55 18.07 31.30
CA ARG A 101 -6.52 19.10 31.46
C ARG A 101 -7.12 20.51 31.33
N LEU A 102 -8.04 20.71 30.39
CA LEU A 102 -8.72 22.01 30.23
C LEU A 102 -9.62 22.34 31.42
N ASN A 103 -10.38 21.36 31.93
CA ASN A 103 -11.23 21.54 33.10
C ASN A 103 -10.40 21.89 34.36
N ALA A 104 -9.29 21.18 34.59
CA ALA A 104 -8.40 21.47 35.71
C ALA A 104 -7.74 22.86 35.62
N ALA A 105 -7.45 23.34 34.41
CA ALA A 105 -6.93 24.69 34.18
C ALA A 105 -8.00 25.76 34.49
N THR A 106 -9.26 25.51 34.15
CA THR A 106 -10.36 26.45 34.48
C THR A 106 -10.66 26.49 35.98
N GLU A 107 -10.53 25.37 36.70
CA GLU A 107 -10.74 25.30 38.15
C GLU A 107 -9.65 26.05 38.92
N THR A 108 -8.38 25.91 38.50
CA THR A 108 -7.25 26.64 39.09
C THR A 108 -7.30 28.15 38.82
N GLU A 109 -7.76 28.58 37.65
CA GLU A 109 -7.99 30.01 37.36
C GLU A 109 -9.09 30.61 38.25
N THR A 110 -10.15 29.85 38.58
CA THR A 110 -11.22 30.32 39.48
C THR A 110 -10.78 30.42 40.94
N GLU A 111 -9.95 29.49 41.44
CA GLU A 111 -9.42 29.53 42.81
C GLU A 111 -8.43 30.69 43.02
N GLU A 112 -7.57 31.00 42.03
CA GLU A 112 -6.65 32.14 42.10
C GLU A 112 -7.38 33.51 42.06
N THR A 113 -8.56 33.60 41.43
CA THR A 113 -9.38 34.82 41.44
C THR A 113 -10.17 35.02 42.74
N ASP A 114 -10.56 33.96 43.43
CA ASP A 114 -11.28 34.05 44.71
C ASP A 114 -10.33 34.35 45.89
N GLU A 115 -9.08 33.86 45.85
CA GLU A 115 -8.08 34.23 46.87
C GLU A 115 -7.60 35.70 46.76
N MET A 116 -7.64 36.30 45.57
CA MET A 116 -7.25 37.71 45.38
C MET A 116 -8.36 38.71 45.78
N ASN A 117 -9.62 38.27 45.90
CA ASN A 117 -10.74 39.09 46.37
C ASN A 117 -10.98 38.98 47.88
N GLY A 118 -10.15 38.21 48.60
CA GLY A 118 -10.33 37.85 50.00
C GLY A 118 -9.58 38.70 51.03
N ASP A 119 -8.81 39.73 50.66
CA ASP A 119 -8.04 40.51 51.65
C ASP A 119 -8.16 42.04 51.50
N THR A 120 -8.69 42.61 52.60
CA THR A 120 -8.58 43.97 53.14
C THR A 120 -9.27 45.16 52.44
N LEU A 121 -10.51 45.42 52.88
CA LEU A 121 -10.97 46.79 53.19
C LEU A 121 -10.18 47.28 54.42
N ASN A 122 -9.35 48.31 54.27
CA ASN A 122 -9.06 49.29 55.31
C ASN A 122 -8.54 50.58 54.65
N GLU A 123 -9.24 51.67 54.92
CA GLU A 123 -8.90 53.03 54.53
C GLU A 123 -7.75 53.58 55.39
N ASP A 124 -7.10 54.62 54.84
CA ASP A 124 -6.26 55.65 55.48
C ASP A 124 -4.71 55.50 55.50
N ASP A 125 -4.13 56.23 54.53
CA ASP A 125 -3.16 57.33 54.66
C ASP A 125 -1.63 57.11 54.82
N GLU A 126 -0.93 58.03 54.14
CA GLU A 126 0.48 58.44 54.18
C GLU A 126 1.52 57.79 53.24
N MET A 127 2.28 58.70 52.60
CA MET A 127 3.23 58.52 51.51
C MET A 127 4.59 57.96 51.96
N GLU A 128 5.24 57.16 51.11
CA GLU A 128 6.65 57.36 50.73
C GLU A 128 7.09 56.48 49.54
N GLU A 129 8.09 56.99 48.81
CA GLU A 129 8.59 56.58 47.50
C GLU A 129 9.57 55.38 47.50
N VAL A 130 9.39 54.47 46.52
CA VAL A 130 10.43 53.72 45.73
C VAL A 130 11.12 52.50 46.39
N PRO A 131 11.62 51.43 45.68
CA PRO A 131 11.55 51.08 44.25
C PRO A 131 10.93 49.69 43.91
N HIS A 132 10.53 49.57 42.64
CA HIS A 132 10.20 48.32 41.94
C HIS A 132 11.24 47.20 42.11
N LYS A 133 10.88 46.13 42.84
CA LYS A 133 11.55 44.83 42.72
C LYS A 133 11.12 44.16 41.42
N ARG A 134 11.94 44.29 40.37
CA ARG A 134 11.89 43.41 39.19
C ARG A 134 12.06 41.96 39.65
N LYS A 135 10.95 41.22 39.77
CA LYS A 135 11.00 39.75 39.76
C LYS A 135 11.53 39.36 38.38
N VAL A 136 12.78 38.89 38.34
CA VAL A 136 13.37 38.23 37.18
C VAL A 136 12.56 36.96 36.94
N ARG A 137 11.50 37.09 36.14
CA ARG A 137 10.78 35.97 35.54
C ARG A 137 11.82 35.26 34.68
N ARG A 138 12.30 34.10 35.14
CA ARG A 138 13.19 33.23 34.37
C ARG A 138 12.37 32.80 33.16
N LYS A 139 12.52 33.56 32.09
CA LYS A 139 11.85 33.41 30.81
C LYS A 139 12.36 32.11 30.18
N THR A 140 11.73 30.98 30.49
CA THR A 140 11.69 29.80 29.61
C THR A 140 10.81 30.15 28.41
N PHE A 141 11.29 31.12 27.62
CA PHE A 141 10.72 31.52 26.35
C PHE A 141 10.90 30.36 25.39
N ILE A 142 9.81 29.60 25.20
CA ILE A 142 9.39 28.84 24.01
C ILE A 142 8.21 27.92 24.41
N SER A 143 8.08 27.53 25.69
CA SER A 143 6.91 26.76 26.15
C SER A 143 5.64 27.60 26.30
N ASP A 144 5.78 28.93 26.39
CA ASP A 144 4.68 29.91 26.52
C ASP A 144 4.18 30.49 25.17
N LEU A 145 4.71 30.01 24.04
CA LEU A 145 4.37 30.55 22.70
C LEU A 145 3.48 29.61 21.86
N LEU A 146 3.03 28.50 22.43
CA LEU A 146 1.93 27.71 21.87
C LEU A 146 0.87 27.61 22.97
N PRO A 147 -0.41 27.82 22.67
CA PRO A 147 -1.42 27.61 23.67
C PRO A 147 -1.32 26.14 24.16
N PRO A 148 -1.38 25.88 25.49
CA PRO A 148 -1.32 24.54 26.08
C PRO A 148 -2.37 23.54 25.55
N THR A 149 -3.25 23.99 24.68
CA THR A 149 -4.42 23.32 24.09
C THR A 149 -4.14 22.27 23.01
N GLU A 150 -2.89 21.97 22.65
CA GLU A 150 -2.61 21.03 21.53
C GLU A 150 -1.67 19.87 21.88
N LYS A 151 -1.32 19.68 23.16
CA LYS A 151 -0.35 18.65 23.54
C LYS A 151 -0.82 17.25 23.14
N GLU A 152 -2.06 16.92 23.47
CA GLU A 152 -2.67 15.62 23.19
C GLU A 152 -2.84 15.40 21.68
N LEU A 153 -3.28 16.43 20.95
CA LEU A 153 -3.35 16.41 19.49
C LEU A 153 -1.99 16.12 18.84
N LYS A 154 -0.90 16.72 19.35
CA LYS A 154 0.46 16.48 18.87
C LYS A 154 0.94 15.07 19.13
N GLN A 155 0.61 14.49 20.30
CA GLN A 155 0.93 13.09 20.59
C GLN A 155 0.18 12.15 19.64
N THR A 156 -1.11 12.37 19.40
CA THR A 156 -1.89 11.60 18.44
C THR A 156 -1.31 11.70 17.02
N LEU A 157 -0.96 12.91 16.58
CA LEU A 157 -0.35 13.13 15.26
C LEU A 157 1.01 12.43 15.14
N ALA A 158 1.82 12.42 16.21
CA ALA A 158 3.09 11.73 16.23
C ALA A 158 2.92 10.22 16.03
N LEU A 159 1.94 9.60 16.71
CA LEU A 159 1.62 8.19 16.51
C LEU A 159 1.17 7.89 15.07
N LEU A 160 0.24 8.68 14.53
CA LEU A 160 -0.26 8.51 13.16
C LEU A 160 0.88 8.60 12.13
N THR A 161 1.80 9.54 12.35
CA THR A 161 2.97 9.71 11.50
C THR A 161 3.92 8.52 11.64
N ALA A 162 4.12 8.00 12.86
CA ALA A 162 4.94 6.82 13.09
C ALA A 162 4.36 5.58 12.38
N GLN A 163 3.05 5.37 12.44
CA GLN A 163 2.39 4.26 11.73
C GLN A 163 2.50 4.40 10.21
N GLN A 164 2.29 5.60 9.68
CA GLN A 164 2.46 5.87 8.25
C GLN A 164 3.88 5.49 7.79
N ILE A 165 4.90 5.97 8.48
CA ILE A 165 6.31 5.75 8.13
C ILE A 165 6.70 4.27 8.31
N ALA A 166 6.22 3.61 9.36
CA ALA A 166 6.48 2.18 9.56
C ALA A 166 5.93 1.34 8.40
N LEU A 167 4.71 1.63 7.93
CA LEU A 167 4.10 0.95 6.79
C LEU A 167 4.88 1.19 5.49
N GLU A 168 5.32 2.43 5.25
CA GLU A 168 6.12 2.81 4.08
C GLU A 168 7.50 2.10 4.09
N ILE A 169 8.16 2.01 5.24
CA ILE A 169 9.43 1.28 5.35
C ILE A 169 9.22 -0.23 5.15
N ILE A 170 8.15 -0.83 5.68
CA ILE A 170 7.86 -2.25 5.46
C ILE A 170 7.59 -2.53 3.97
N VAL A 171 6.92 -1.62 3.25
CA VAL A 171 6.77 -1.72 1.79
C VAL A 171 8.13 -1.77 1.13
N ASN A 172 9.04 -0.85 1.46
CA ASN A 172 10.40 -0.84 0.91
C ASN A 172 11.18 -2.10 1.28
N MET A 173 11.00 -2.65 2.48
CA MET A 173 11.58 -3.94 2.87
C MET A 173 11.07 -5.11 2.03
N CYS A 174 9.84 -5.01 1.50
CA CYS A 174 9.22 -6.03 0.66
C CYS A 174 9.56 -5.86 -0.83
N CYS A 175 10.21 -4.77 -1.24
CA CYS A 175 10.72 -4.60 -2.58
C CYS A 175 12.07 -5.31 -2.70
N SER A 176 12.22 -6.21 -3.68
CA SER A 176 13.54 -6.68 -4.07
C SER A 176 14.23 -5.60 -4.88
N ASP A 177 15.46 -5.23 -4.51
CA ASP A 177 16.36 -4.48 -5.39
C ASP A 177 16.53 -5.33 -6.66
N ASP A 178 15.85 -4.95 -7.74
CA ASP A 178 16.00 -5.61 -9.03
C ASP A 178 17.47 -5.46 -9.44
N PRO A 179 18.18 -6.55 -9.81
CA PRO A 179 19.48 -6.37 -10.44
C PRO A 179 19.23 -5.50 -11.68
N SER A 180 19.90 -4.34 -11.75
CA SER A 180 19.81 -3.42 -12.87
C SER A 180 19.91 -4.21 -14.18
N ASP A 181 18.77 -4.32 -14.88
CA ASP A 181 18.55 -5.19 -16.03
C ASP A 181 19.17 -4.57 -17.31
N ASP A 182 20.44 -4.14 -17.20
CA ASP A 182 21.26 -3.50 -18.23
C ASP A 182 21.74 -4.51 -19.30
N GLU A 183 21.02 -5.62 -19.53
CA GLU A 183 21.35 -6.62 -20.56
C GLU A 183 20.15 -7.06 -21.41
N TRP A 184 19.11 -6.23 -21.57
CA TRP A 184 18.19 -6.42 -22.69
C TRP A 184 18.77 -5.81 -23.96
N ASP A 185 19.74 -6.52 -24.52
CA ASP A 185 20.34 -6.22 -25.82
C ASP A 185 19.26 -5.96 -26.88
N GLU A 186 19.40 -4.82 -27.57
CA GLU A 186 18.62 -4.40 -28.73
C GLU A 186 18.86 -5.32 -29.95
N TYR A 187 18.39 -6.57 -29.91
CA TYR A 187 18.22 -7.36 -31.14
C TYR A 187 16.79 -7.24 -31.64
N SER A 188 16.41 -6.02 -32.02
CA SER A 188 15.29 -5.82 -32.97
C SER A 188 15.77 -5.03 -34.17
N SER A 189 16.59 -5.70 -34.99
CA SER A 189 16.84 -5.30 -36.37
C SER A 189 17.12 -6.55 -37.20
N SER A 190 16.10 -7.06 -37.90
CA SER A 190 16.24 -7.58 -39.27
C SER A 190 14.92 -8.12 -39.81
N ASP A 191 14.67 -7.74 -41.05
CA ASP A 191 13.65 -8.11 -42.03
C ASP A 191 12.92 -9.46 -41.89
N GLU A 192 11.64 -9.38 -42.25
CA GLU A 192 10.76 -10.47 -42.66
C GLU A 192 11.38 -11.27 -43.82
N SER A 193 11.85 -12.49 -43.54
CA SER A 193 11.91 -13.54 -44.57
C SER A 193 11.82 -14.93 -43.94
N ASP A 194 10.80 -15.69 -44.36
CA ASP A 194 10.61 -17.13 -44.11
C ASP A 194 11.87 -17.94 -44.44
N ALA A 195 12.35 -18.72 -43.47
CA ALA A 195 12.95 -20.03 -43.73
C ALA A 195 12.95 -20.89 -42.46
N PHE A 196 12.25 -22.02 -42.54
CA PHE A 196 12.38 -23.17 -41.66
C PHE A 196 13.85 -23.54 -41.43
N MET A 197 14.22 -23.85 -40.19
CA MET A 197 15.13 -24.96 -39.87
C MET A 197 14.94 -25.39 -38.41
N ASP A 198 14.67 -26.67 -38.27
CA ASP A 198 14.65 -27.47 -37.06
C ASP A 198 16.04 -27.47 -36.40
N ASN A 199 16.08 -27.34 -35.08
CA ASN A 199 17.19 -27.83 -34.27
C ASN A 199 16.67 -28.13 -32.85
N SER A 200 16.17 -29.34 -32.70
CA SER A 200 16.22 -30.10 -31.46
C SER A 200 17.62 -30.07 -30.86
N PHE A 201 17.78 -29.45 -29.68
CA PHE A 201 18.65 -29.98 -28.64
C PHE A 201 18.03 -29.74 -27.27
N ASN A 202 17.98 -30.84 -26.54
CA ASN A 202 17.39 -31.06 -25.24
C ASN A 202 18.46 -30.78 -24.17
N GLU A 203 18.29 -29.75 -23.36
CA GLU A 203 18.91 -29.67 -22.03
C GLU A 203 17.84 -29.44 -20.96
N LEU A 204 17.45 -30.59 -20.41
CA LEU A 204 16.88 -30.84 -19.11
C LEU A 204 17.14 -29.76 -18.03
N SER A 205 16.05 -29.38 -17.38
CA SER A 205 15.97 -29.05 -15.94
C SER A 205 16.89 -27.93 -15.44
N GLY A 206 16.55 -26.70 -15.78
CA GLY A 206 16.90 -25.50 -15.02
C GLY A 206 15.65 -24.91 -14.37
N GLN A 207 15.12 -25.56 -13.33
CA GLN A 207 14.15 -24.96 -12.42
C GLN A 207 14.88 -23.87 -11.63
N LEU A 208 15.08 -22.70 -12.25
CA LEU A 208 15.89 -21.63 -11.70
C LEU A 208 15.39 -20.29 -12.22
N MET A 209 14.16 -19.96 -11.84
CA MET A 209 13.66 -18.58 -11.77
C MET A 209 12.60 -18.55 -10.67
N SER A 210 13.05 -18.48 -9.41
CA SER A 210 12.20 -17.88 -8.38
C SER A 210 12.63 -16.42 -8.31
N PRO A 211 11.93 -15.50 -8.98
CA PRO A 211 12.16 -14.09 -8.72
C PRO A 211 11.63 -13.78 -7.30
N LEU A 212 12.15 -12.74 -6.64
CA LEU A 212 11.51 -12.07 -5.48
C LEU A 212 11.67 -12.66 -4.06
N CYS A 213 12.65 -13.51 -3.75
CA CYS A 213 12.82 -13.94 -2.35
C CYS A 213 13.44 -12.83 -1.50
N LEU A 214 12.67 -12.32 -0.52
CA LEU A 214 13.21 -11.52 0.59
C LEU A 214 14.41 -12.21 1.24
N SER A 215 15.33 -11.43 1.80
CA SER A 215 16.35 -12.01 2.69
C SER A 215 15.67 -12.84 3.80
N ALA A 216 16.26 -14.00 4.13
CA ALA A 216 15.69 -14.91 5.11
C ALA A 216 15.50 -14.24 6.48
N GLU A 217 16.34 -13.26 6.79
CA GLU A 217 16.30 -12.41 7.98
C GLU A 217 15.03 -11.55 8.00
N VAL A 218 14.74 -10.83 6.91
CA VAL A 218 13.53 -9.98 6.80
C VAL A 218 12.28 -10.85 6.86
N HIS A 219 12.25 -11.95 6.10
CA HIS A 219 11.13 -12.88 6.10
C HIS A 219 10.85 -13.42 7.50
N THR A 220 11.87 -13.94 8.17
CA THR A 220 11.76 -14.50 9.54
C THR A 220 11.30 -13.45 10.54
N ALA A 221 11.84 -12.23 10.47
CA ALA A 221 11.46 -11.16 11.37
C ALA A 221 10.00 -10.73 11.15
N LEU A 222 9.52 -10.63 9.89
CA LEU A 222 8.13 -10.28 9.57
C LEU A 222 7.15 -11.25 10.24
N THR A 223 7.44 -12.55 10.14
CA THR A 223 6.64 -13.62 10.76
C THR A 223 6.73 -13.57 12.29
N ASN A 224 7.93 -13.46 12.86
CA ASN A 224 8.15 -13.46 14.31
C ASN A 224 7.41 -12.32 15.02
N TYR A 225 7.37 -11.14 14.40
CA TYR A 225 6.70 -9.97 14.95
C TYR A 225 5.24 -9.81 14.50
N LEU A 226 4.68 -10.83 13.83
CA LEU A 226 3.29 -10.86 13.36
C LEU A 226 2.90 -9.63 12.52
N ILE A 227 3.84 -9.11 11.73
CA ILE A 227 3.62 -7.91 10.91
C ILE A 227 2.43 -8.08 9.96
N PRO A 228 2.25 -9.22 9.24
CA PRO A 228 1.09 -9.40 8.37
C PRO A 228 -0.25 -9.23 9.12
N LYS A 229 -0.35 -9.77 10.33
CA LYS A 229 -1.54 -9.64 11.18
C LYS A 229 -1.77 -8.18 11.60
N LYS A 230 -0.71 -7.48 12.03
CA LYS A 230 -0.82 -6.08 12.45
C LYS A 230 -1.16 -5.14 11.29
N VAL A 231 -0.63 -5.40 10.10
CA VAL A 231 -1.01 -4.68 8.87
C VAL A 231 -2.47 -4.93 8.52
N PHE A 232 -2.93 -6.18 8.62
CA PHE A 232 -4.35 -6.52 8.44
C PHE A 232 -5.25 -5.74 9.41
N GLU A 233 -4.88 -5.59 10.68
CA GLU A 233 -5.66 -4.78 11.63
C GLU A 233 -5.74 -3.29 11.21
N LYS A 234 -4.71 -2.75 10.52
CA LYS A 234 -4.67 -1.34 10.07
C LYS A 234 -5.40 -1.04 8.77
N ILE A 235 -5.84 -2.04 8.00
CA ILE A 235 -6.70 -1.77 6.83
C ILE A 235 -8.13 -1.42 7.25
N THR A 236 -8.50 -1.70 8.51
CA THR A 236 -9.80 -1.31 9.07
C THR A 236 -9.79 0.18 9.41
N PHE A 237 -10.80 0.92 8.96
CA PHE A 237 -10.91 2.32 9.35
C PHE A 237 -11.28 2.44 10.85
N PRO A 238 -10.76 3.43 11.59
CA PRO A 238 -11.05 3.57 13.01
C PRO A 238 -12.53 3.64 13.36
N ASN A 239 -12.87 3.22 14.59
CA ASN A 239 -14.25 3.12 15.07
C ASN A 239 -15.02 4.45 14.97
N SER A 240 -16.36 4.37 14.85
CA SER A 240 -17.22 5.53 14.61
C SER A 240 -17.13 6.58 15.73
N MET A 241 -16.86 6.18 16.97
CA MET A 241 -16.71 7.09 18.10
C MET A 241 -15.50 8.02 17.91
N ALA A 242 -14.35 7.49 17.52
CA ALA A 242 -13.16 8.28 17.23
C ALA A 242 -13.38 9.27 16.06
N VAL A 243 -14.10 8.82 15.03
CA VAL A 243 -14.44 9.65 13.86
C VAL A 243 -15.41 10.77 14.26
N ASP A 244 -16.41 10.48 15.09
CA ASP A 244 -17.36 11.47 15.59
C ASP A 244 -16.67 12.52 16.47
N ILE A 245 -15.77 12.09 17.36
CA ILE A 245 -14.92 12.99 18.16
C ILE A 245 -14.16 13.94 17.24
N CYS A 246 -13.44 13.41 16.24
CA CYS A 246 -12.66 14.25 15.34
C CYS A 246 -13.56 15.18 14.51
N SER A 247 -14.72 14.70 14.07
CA SER A 247 -15.63 15.47 13.21
C SER A 247 -16.25 16.67 13.93
N ARG A 248 -16.57 16.52 15.22
CA ARG A 248 -17.18 17.58 16.06
C ARG A 248 -16.17 18.61 16.54
N ASN A 249 -14.87 18.30 16.51
CA ASN A 249 -13.81 19.17 17.03
C ASN A 249 -12.95 19.73 15.88
N PRO A 250 -13.02 21.04 15.55
CA PRO A 250 -12.33 21.61 14.40
C PRO A 250 -10.81 21.36 14.36
N THR A 251 -10.14 21.38 15.52
CA THR A 251 -8.70 21.13 15.64
C THR A 251 -8.33 19.65 15.45
N TRP A 252 -9.24 18.72 15.74
CA TRP A 252 -9.03 17.27 15.59
C TRP A 252 -9.51 16.74 14.23
N LYS A 253 -10.39 17.46 13.54
CA LYS A 253 -10.93 17.09 12.23
C LYS A 253 -9.87 16.68 11.19
N PRO A 254 -8.67 17.31 11.10
CA PRO A 254 -7.62 16.88 10.19
C PRO A 254 -7.12 15.44 10.43
N LEU A 255 -7.27 14.89 11.64
CA LEU A 255 -6.86 13.52 11.94
C LEU A 255 -7.64 12.49 11.12
N ILE A 256 -8.88 12.75 10.73
CA ILE A 256 -9.69 11.86 9.88
C ILE A 256 -8.96 11.59 8.56
N ARG A 257 -8.39 12.63 7.95
CA ARG A 257 -7.61 12.48 6.71
C ARG A 257 -6.35 11.67 6.96
N LYS A 258 -5.66 11.90 8.08
CA LYS A 258 -4.46 11.12 8.44
C LYS A 258 -4.76 9.64 8.72
N MET A 259 -5.87 9.34 9.38
CA MET A 259 -6.36 7.96 9.56
C MET A 259 -6.66 7.30 8.21
N ASN A 260 -7.25 8.03 7.27
CA ASN A 260 -7.48 7.52 5.91
C ASN A 260 -6.17 7.27 5.14
N THR A 261 -5.17 8.16 5.29
CA THR A 261 -3.83 7.92 4.74
C THR A 261 -3.21 6.65 5.28
N ILE A 262 -3.29 6.40 6.60
CA ILE A 262 -2.76 5.17 7.22
C ILE A 262 -3.48 3.95 6.65
N GLN A 263 -4.81 3.99 6.53
CA GLN A 263 -5.57 2.90 5.93
C GLN A 263 -5.08 2.58 4.51
N CYS A 264 -4.89 3.61 3.68
CA CYS A 264 -4.39 3.43 2.31
C CYS A 264 -2.97 2.87 2.30
N ARG A 265 -2.08 3.36 3.18
CA ARG A 265 -0.71 2.83 3.32
C ARG A 265 -0.69 1.40 3.84
N ALA A 266 -1.62 1.03 4.71
CA ALA A 266 -1.78 -0.34 5.20
C ALA A 266 -2.23 -1.28 4.07
N LEU A 267 -3.12 -0.83 3.19
CA LEU A 267 -3.53 -1.58 2.00
C LEU A 267 -2.38 -1.76 0.99
N VAL A 268 -1.56 -0.73 0.77
CA VAL A 268 -0.35 -0.84 -0.06
C VAL A 268 0.65 -1.81 0.59
N CYS A 269 0.88 -1.70 1.89
CA CYS A 269 1.73 -2.63 2.64
C CYS A 269 1.21 -4.06 2.59
N LEU A 270 -0.10 -4.26 2.67
CA LEU A 270 -0.73 -5.56 2.55
C LEU A 270 -0.47 -6.16 1.17
N HIS A 271 -0.64 -5.37 0.10
CA HIS A 271 -0.28 -5.81 -1.25
C HIS A 271 1.17 -6.30 -1.30
N SER A 272 2.13 -5.50 -0.83
CA SER A 272 3.55 -5.88 -0.85
C SER A 272 3.83 -7.16 -0.05
N ILE A 273 3.24 -7.31 1.14
CA ILE A 273 3.39 -8.50 1.98
C ILE A 273 2.80 -9.74 1.30
N LEU A 274 1.62 -9.63 0.67
CA LEU A 274 0.99 -10.73 -0.06
C LEU A 274 1.87 -11.20 -1.22
N SER A 275 2.58 -10.29 -1.90
CA SER A 275 3.43 -10.62 -3.04
C SER A 275 4.70 -11.39 -2.68
N VAL A 276 5.15 -11.34 -1.42
CA VAL A 276 6.47 -11.86 -0.99
C VAL A 276 6.41 -12.96 0.07
N LEU A 277 5.28 -13.12 0.79
CA LEU A 277 5.14 -14.14 1.81
C LEU A 277 4.34 -15.35 1.32
N ASP A 278 4.76 -16.53 1.78
CA ASP A 278 4.02 -17.77 1.54
C ASP A 278 2.68 -17.81 2.27
N VAL A 279 1.74 -18.58 1.72
CA VAL A 279 0.39 -18.75 2.26
C VAL A 279 0.38 -19.23 3.71
N ASP A 280 1.32 -20.09 4.09
CA ASP A 280 1.42 -20.59 5.47
C ASP A 280 1.80 -19.46 6.45
N CYS A 281 2.70 -18.56 6.03
CA CYS A 281 3.11 -17.39 6.80
C CYS A 281 1.99 -16.34 6.91
N LEU A 282 1.03 -16.37 5.99
CA LEU A 282 -0.16 -15.52 5.97
C LEU A 282 -1.33 -16.10 6.78
N GLY A 283 -1.15 -17.26 7.42
CA GLY A 283 -2.19 -17.92 8.23
C GLY A 283 -3.05 -18.94 7.46
N GLY A 284 -2.62 -19.34 6.27
CA GLY A 284 -3.26 -20.38 5.47
C GLY A 284 -4.54 -19.92 4.76
N ALA A 285 -5.21 -20.87 4.09
CA ALA A 285 -6.44 -20.62 3.35
C ALA A 285 -7.55 -19.89 4.16
N PRO A 286 -7.83 -20.24 5.44
CA PRO A 286 -8.88 -19.56 6.21
C PRO A 286 -8.61 -18.07 6.44
N ALA A 287 -7.34 -17.71 6.65
CA ALA A 287 -6.93 -16.32 6.83
C ALA A 287 -7.11 -15.51 5.53
N LEU A 288 -6.71 -16.08 4.39
CA LEU A 288 -6.89 -15.44 3.08
C LEU A 288 -8.37 -15.26 2.71
N GLN A 289 -9.22 -16.23 3.04
CA GLN A 289 -10.67 -16.13 2.87
C GLN A 289 -11.28 -15.03 3.75
N THR A 290 -10.87 -14.95 5.00
CA THR A 290 -11.28 -13.89 5.94
C THR A 290 -10.85 -12.52 5.43
N LEU A 291 -9.62 -12.42 4.91
CA LEU A 291 -9.10 -11.19 4.30
C LEU A 291 -9.93 -10.78 3.07
N ALA A 292 -10.26 -11.71 2.18
CA ALA A 292 -11.07 -11.43 1.00
C ALA A 292 -12.46 -10.90 1.36
N GLN A 293 -13.11 -11.50 2.37
CA GLN A 293 -14.39 -11.01 2.90
C GLN A 293 -14.26 -9.61 3.49
N HIS A 294 -13.18 -9.34 4.23
CA HIS A 294 -12.93 -8.03 4.81
C HIS A 294 -12.72 -6.96 3.73
N LEU A 295 -11.90 -7.23 2.71
CA LEU A 295 -11.69 -6.30 1.59
C LEU A 295 -13.01 -6.03 0.84
N SER A 296 -13.82 -7.07 0.61
CA SER A 296 -15.17 -6.91 0.05
C SER A 296 -16.04 -5.96 0.89
N GLN A 297 -16.08 -6.18 2.20
CA GLN A 297 -16.83 -5.31 3.11
C GLN A 297 -16.33 -3.86 3.04
N LEU A 298 -15.01 -3.62 3.03
CA LEU A 298 -14.46 -2.27 2.93
C LEU A 298 -14.86 -1.55 1.64
N ILE A 299 -14.88 -2.24 0.50
CA ILE A 299 -15.29 -1.68 -0.79
C ILE A 299 -16.78 -1.32 -0.77
N PHE A 300 -17.63 -2.25 -0.34
CA PHE A 300 -19.08 -2.12 -0.50
C PHE A 300 -19.82 -1.48 0.69
N SER A 301 -19.14 -1.21 1.81
CA SER A 301 -19.76 -0.54 2.97
C SER A 301 -19.84 0.98 2.84
N GLN A 302 -19.07 1.59 1.93
CA GLN A 302 -19.06 3.04 1.75
C GLN A 302 -19.87 3.47 0.53
N PRO A 303 -20.90 4.31 0.68
CA PRO A 303 -21.50 4.97 -0.47
C PRO A 303 -20.44 5.87 -1.12
N ASP A 304 -20.38 5.88 -2.46
CA ASP A 304 -19.41 6.66 -3.24
C ASP A 304 -17.92 6.30 -3.10
N PHE A 305 -17.57 5.04 -2.76
CA PHE A 305 -16.15 4.59 -2.68
C PHE A 305 -15.30 4.94 -3.92
N ILE A 306 -15.95 5.06 -5.08
CA ILE A 306 -15.36 5.41 -6.40
C ILE A 306 -14.71 6.81 -6.39
N LYS A 307 -15.16 7.72 -5.51
CA LYS A 307 -14.59 9.08 -5.40
C LYS A 307 -13.23 9.10 -4.69
N HIS A 308 -12.85 8.03 -4.01
CA HIS A 308 -11.62 7.94 -3.23
C HIS A 308 -10.53 7.23 -4.03
N THR A 309 -9.91 7.95 -4.98
CA THR A 309 -8.94 7.36 -5.92
C THR A 309 -7.77 6.62 -5.24
N GLU A 310 -7.12 7.23 -4.25
CA GLU A 310 -5.99 6.59 -3.54
C GLU A 310 -6.41 5.30 -2.82
N PHE A 311 -7.57 5.34 -2.15
CA PHE A 311 -8.13 4.16 -1.49
C PHE A 311 -8.48 3.06 -2.51
N LEU A 312 -9.15 3.43 -3.59
CA LEU A 312 -9.58 2.49 -4.63
C LEU A 312 -8.39 1.82 -5.32
N GLU A 313 -7.31 2.57 -5.57
CA GLU A 313 -6.06 2.04 -6.10
C GLU A 313 -5.39 1.06 -5.14
N ALA A 314 -5.27 1.44 -3.85
CA ALA A 314 -4.65 0.58 -2.85
C ALA A 314 -5.46 -0.71 -2.61
N ILE A 315 -6.78 -0.61 -2.46
CA ILE A 315 -7.64 -1.77 -2.19
C ILE A 315 -7.77 -2.69 -3.40
N SER A 316 -7.85 -2.14 -4.62
CA SER A 316 -7.90 -2.95 -5.84
C SER A 316 -6.56 -3.67 -6.09
N SER A 317 -5.43 -3.05 -5.75
CA SER A 317 -4.11 -3.71 -5.82
C SER A 317 -4.03 -4.89 -4.84
N ALA A 318 -4.39 -4.67 -3.57
CA ALA A 318 -4.37 -5.73 -2.55
C ALA A 318 -5.35 -6.86 -2.90
N LEU A 319 -6.56 -6.53 -3.37
CA LEU A 319 -7.55 -7.52 -3.78
C LEU A 319 -7.09 -8.33 -5.00
N ARG A 320 -6.49 -7.69 -6.00
CA ARG A 320 -5.91 -8.38 -7.17
C ARG A 320 -4.89 -9.42 -6.74
N THR A 321 -3.89 -9.02 -5.96
CA THR A 321 -2.83 -9.92 -5.49
C THR A 321 -3.39 -11.06 -4.63
N LEU A 322 -4.34 -10.76 -3.74
CA LEU A 322 -5.00 -11.78 -2.93
C LEU A 322 -5.73 -12.82 -3.79
N LEU A 323 -6.54 -12.37 -4.75
CA LEU A 323 -7.29 -13.26 -5.63
C LEU A 323 -6.35 -14.10 -6.51
N GLN A 324 -5.25 -13.53 -6.98
CA GLN A 324 -4.21 -14.27 -7.72
C GLN A 324 -3.63 -15.41 -6.89
N ILE A 325 -3.27 -15.14 -5.62
CA ILE A 325 -2.75 -16.15 -4.70
C ILE A 325 -3.80 -17.25 -4.48
N MET A 326 -5.04 -16.87 -4.18
CA MET A 326 -6.14 -17.80 -3.95
C MET A 326 -6.36 -18.71 -5.18
N ALA A 327 -6.41 -18.14 -6.38
CA ALA A 327 -6.57 -18.88 -7.63
C ALA A 327 -5.40 -19.85 -7.86
N SER A 328 -4.15 -19.41 -7.65
CA SER A 328 -2.95 -20.26 -7.84
C SER A 328 -2.88 -21.45 -6.87
N LYS A 329 -3.48 -21.32 -5.69
CA LYS A 329 -3.50 -22.36 -4.65
C LYS A 329 -4.82 -23.12 -4.58
N ASN A 330 -5.74 -22.89 -5.52
CA ASN A 330 -7.09 -23.47 -5.55
C ASN A 330 -7.88 -23.23 -4.25
N ILE A 331 -7.70 -22.06 -3.63
CA ILE A 331 -8.49 -21.62 -2.49
C ILE A 331 -9.79 -21.02 -3.02
N SER A 332 -10.92 -21.49 -2.49
CA SER A 332 -12.25 -21.01 -2.91
C SER A 332 -12.39 -19.49 -2.70
N GLN A 333 -12.83 -18.80 -3.76
CA GLN A 333 -13.08 -17.37 -3.78
C GLN A 333 -14.33 -17.04 -2.93
N CYS A 334 -14.22 -16.07 -2.03
CA CYS A 334 -15.32 -15.69 -1.12
C CYS A 334 -16.19 -14.53 -1.63
N MET A 335 -15.85 -13.94 -2.78
CA MET A 335 -16.61 -12.87 -3.41
C MET A 335 -17.36 -13.41 -4.62
N THR A 336 -18.61 -12.99 -4.83
CA THR A 336 -19.37 -13.46 -5.98
C THR A 336 -18.91 -12.78 -7.27
N PRO A 337 -19.04 -13.45 -8.43
CA PRO A 337 -18.71 -12.82 -9.72
C PRO A 337 -19.44 -11.50 -9.95
N GLU A 338 -20.69 -11.36 -9.47
CA GLU A 338 -21.50 -10.15 -9.60
C GLU A 338 -20.93 -8.98 -8.79
N GLN A 339 -20.41 -9.25 -7.57
CA GLN A 339 -19.74 -8.22 -6.76
C GLN A 339 -18.48 -7.71 -7.47
N LEU A 340 -17.68 -8.62 -8.03
CA LEU A 340 -16.44 -8.25 -8.72
C LEU A 340 -16.72 -7.53 -10.04
N MET A 341 -17.74 -7.95 -10.78
CA MET A 341 -18.24 -7.22 -11.95
C MET A 341 -18.66 -5.79 -11.58
N SER A 342 -19.42 -5.61 -10.49
CA SER A 342 -19.83 -4.28 -10.03
C SER A 342 -18.62 -3.39 -9.68
N LEU A 343 -17.60 -3.95 -9.03
CA LEU A 343 -16.34 -3.25 -8.79
C LEU A 343 -15.63 -2.86 -10.11
N CYS A 344 -15.63 -3.75 -11.10
CA CYS A 344 -14.99 -3.49 -12.39
C CYS A 344 -15.72 -2.40 -13.19
N GLU A 345 -17.04 -2.45 -13.27
CA GLU A 345 -17.87 -1.42 -13.91
C GLU A 345 -17.67 -0.04 -13.26
N ALA A 346 -17.54 -0.01 -11.94
CA ALA A 346 -17.23 1.19 -11.19
C ALA A 346 -15.80 1.72 -11.47
N GLY A 347 -14.81 0.82 -11.40
CA GLY A 347 -13.39 1.19 -11.49
C GLY A 347 -12.90 1.53 -12.90
N ILE A 348 -13.52 0.96 -13.94
CA ILE A 348 -13.05 1.16 -15.33
C ILE A 348 -13.26 2.59 -15.84
N HIS A 349 -14.15 3.36 -15.20
CA HIS A 349 -14.36 4.77 -15.53
C HIS A 349 -13.39 5.71 -14.80
N SER A 350 -12.49 5.17 -13.98
CA SER A 350 -11.49 5.96 -13.25
C SER A 350 -10.49 6.61 -14.20
N SER A 351 -10.12 7.85 -13.90
CA SER A 351 -9.02 8.54 -14.60
C SER A 351 -7.65 7.92 -14.30
N ASN A 352 -7.51 7.20 -13.18
CA ASN A 352 -6.28 6.52 -12.80
C ASN A 352 -6.12 5.20 -13.57
N VAL A 353 -5.03 5.10 -14.34
CA VAL A 353 -4.69 3.91 -15.14
C VAL A 353 -4.45 2.67 -14.27
N GLY A 354 -3.80 2.82 -13.12
CA GLY A 354 -3.53 1.72 -12.18
C GLY A 354 -4.81 1.07 -11.65
N ILE A 355 -5.83 1.88 -11.34
CA ILE A 355 -7.16 1.36 -10.95
C ILE A 355 -7.76 0.54 -12.11
N ARG A 356 -7.71 1.06 -13.33
CA ARG A 356 -8.26 0.37 -14.50
C ARG A 356 -7.55 -0.95 -14.78
N VAL A 357 -6.22 -0.97 -14.69
CA VAL A 357 -5.40 -2.20 -14.78
C VAL A 357 -5.78 -3.20 -13.68
N ASN A 358 -5.91 -2.74 -12.43
CA ASN A 358 -6.24 -3.62 -11.32
C ASN A 358 -7.61 -4.29 -11.51
N VAL A 359 -8.64 -3.55 -11.94
CA VAL A 359 -9.98 -4.12 -12.08
C VAL A 359 -10.09 -5.10 -13.25
N VAL A 360 -9.45 -4.83 -14.40
CA VAL A 360 -9.45 -5.80 -15.51
C VAL A 360 -8.71 -7.08 -15.13
N SER A 361 -7.62 -6.96 -14.36
CA SER A 361 -6.88 -8.11 -13.84
C SER A 361 -7.70 -8.92 -12.85
N ILE A 362 -8.40 -8.27 -11.90
CA ILE A 362 -9.33 -8.93 -10.97
C ILE A 362 -10.37 -9.75 -11.75
N LEU A 363 -10.89 -9.19 -12.83
CA LEU A 363 -11.88 -9.87 -13.64
C LEU A 363 -11.29 -11.02 -14.47
N GLY A 364 -10.06 -10.84 -14.98
CA GLY A 364 -9.28 -11.90 -15.62
C GLY A 364 -9.08 -13.10 -14.69
N ILE A 365 -8.59 -12.86 -13.47
CA ILE A 365 -8.40 -13.90 -12.45
C ILE A 365 -9.71 -14.64 -12.16
N THR A 366 -10.80 -13.88 -11.98
CA THR A 366 -12.13 -14.44 -11.72
C THR A 366 -12.61 -15.30 -12.87
N GLY A 367 -12.45 -14.84 -14.12
CA GLY A 367 -12.78 -15.61 -15.31
C GLY A 367 -11.95 -16.89 -15.43
N CYS A 368 -10.65 -16.86 -15.09
CA CYS A 368 -9.78 -18.04 -15.12
C CYS A 368 -10.20 -19.13 -14.12
N VAL A 369 -10.69 -18.73 -12.95
CA VAL A 369 -11.25 -19.67 -11.96
C VAL A 369 -12.55 -20.26 -12.49
N LEU A 370 -13.46 -19.42 -12.97
CA LEU A 370 -14.77 -19.85 -13.49
C LEU A 370 -14.67 -20.71 -14.75
N ALA A 371 -13.66 -20.53 -15.59
CA ALA A 371 -13.42 -21.33 -16.80
C ALA A 371 -13.24 -22.84 -16.50
N LYS A 372 -12.84 -23.17 -15.26
CA LYS A 372 -12.61 -24.55 -14.80
C LYS A 372 -13.82 -25.16 -14.11
N GLU A 373 -14.90 -24.40 -13.93
CA GLU A 373 -16.13 -24.81 -13.25
C GLU A 373 -17.28 -25.01 -14.25
N ASP A 374 -18.14 -25.99 -13.96
CA ASP A 374 -19.35 -26.21 -14.76
C ASP A 374 -20.44 -25.16 -14.45
N GLY A 375 -21.27 -24.82 -15.43
CA GLY A 375 -22.40 -23.91 -15.23
C GLY A 375 -22.05 -22.42 -15.22
N THR A 376 -20.83 -22.05 -15.61
CA THR A 376 -20.32 -20.67 -15.60
C THR A 376 -20.45 -19.94 -16.95
N LEU A 377 -21.04 -20.58 -17.97
CA LEU A 377 -21.13 -20.08 -19.35
C LEU A 377 -21.59 -18.63 -19.47
N GLU A 378 -22.72 -18.29 -18.86
CA GLU A 378 -23.31 -16.95 -18.98
C GLU A 378 -22.47 -15.88 -18.27
N THR A 379 -21.84 -16.26 -17.15
CA THR A 379 -20.91 -15.39 -16.43
C THR A 379 -19.65 -15.14 -17.26
N LEU A 380 -19.07 -16.18 -17.86
CA LEU A 380 -17.91 -16.08 -18.75
C LEU A 380 -18.22 -15.25 -20.02
N LYS A 381 -19.42 -15.38 -20.58
CA LYS A 381 -19.89 -14.51 -21.67
C LYS A 381 -19.95 -13.04 -21.25
N THR A 382 -20.41 -12.78 -20.04
CA THR A 382 -20.49 -11.40 -19.49
C THR A 382 -19.10 -10.83 -19.27
N ILE A 383 -18.21 -11.58 -18.62
CA ILE A 383 -16.81 -11.23 -18.41
C ILE A 383 -16.11 -10.98 -19.75
N GLY A 384 -16.23 -11.90 -20.70
CA GLY A 384 -15.57 -11.80 -22.00
C GLY A 384 -16.02 -10.59 -22.82
N LYS A 385 -17.32 -10.26 -22.81
CA LYS A 385 -17.84 -9.06 -23.48
C LYS A 385 -17.30 -7.78 -22.84
N PHE A 386 -17.25 -7.72 -21.51
CA PHE A 386 -16.70 -6.58 -20.79
C PHE A 386 -15.21 -6.40 -21.10
N LEU A 387 -14.40 -7.45 -20.98
CA LEU A 387 -12.97 -7.39 -21.30
C LEU A 387 -12.74 -7.00 -22.76
N LEU A 388 -13.50 -7.56 -23.70
CA LEU A 388 -13.38 -7.21 -25.12
C LEU A 388 -13.73 -5.74 -25.39
N GLU A 389 -14.76 -5.20 -24.72
CA GLU A 389 -15.10 -3.79 -24.80
C GLU A 389 -13.95 -2.91 -24.30
N VAL A 390 -13.36 -3.24 -23.15
CA VAL A 390 -12.24 -2.48 -22.57
C VAL A 390 -11.00 -2.57 -23.46
N ALA A 391 -10.61 -3.76 -23.91
CA ALA A 391 -9.44 -3.97 -24.76
C ALA A 391 -9.50 -3.12 -26.05
N THR A 392 -10.70 -2.99 -26.62
CA THR A 392 -10.89 -2.29 -27.90
C THR A 392 -11.10 -0.79 -27.75
N LYS A 393 -11.68 -0.33 -26.64
CA LYS A 393 -12.10 1.08 -26.46
C LYS A 393 -11.25 1.89 -25.49
N ASP A 394 -10.48 1.30 -24.57
CA ASP A 394 -9.69 2.10 -23.63
C ASP A 394 -8.66 2.96 -24.37
N SER A 395 -8.46 4.16 -23.82
CA SER A 395 -7.53 5.16 -24.34
C SER A 395 -6.06 4.83 -24.02
N SER A 396 -5.83 4.10 -22.93
CA SER A 396 -4.51 3.67 -22.49
C SER A 396 -4.15 2.33 -23.12
N LEU A 397 -3.02 2.31 -23.82
CA LEU A 397 -2.51 1.06 -24.39
C LEU A 397 -2.13 0.05 -23.31
N VAL A 398 -1.69 0.51 -22.13
CA VAL A 398 -1.37 -0.34 -20.97
C VAL A 398 -2.62 -1.09 -20.51
N VAL A 399 -3.75 -0.40 -20.35
CA VAL A 399 -5.02 -1.05 -19.96
C VAL A 399 -5.46 -2.02 -21.04
N ALA A 400 -5.38 -1.63 -22.32
CA ALA A 400 -5.73 -2.52 -23.42
C ALA A 400 -4.85 -3.78 -23.48
N GLY A 401 -3.55 -3.65 -23.19
CA GLY A 401 -2.59 -4.75 -23.09
C GLY A 401 -2.96 -5.72 -21.97
N GLU A 402 -3.08 -5.22 -20.75
CA GLU A 402 -3.50 -6.00 -19.56
C GLU A 402 -4.84 -6.70 -19.77
N THR A 403 -5.78 -6.02 -20.44
CA THR A 403 -7.08 -6.61 -20.75
C THR A 403 -6.98 -7.74 -21.78
N LEU A 404 -6.10 -7.61 -22.79
CA LEU A 404 -5.84 -8.69 -23.74
C LEU A 404 -5.16 -9.88 -23.05
N ASP A 405 -4.23 -9.64 -22.14
CA ASP A 405 -3.57 -10.69 -21.35
C ASP A 405 -4.60 -11.47 -20.52
N ALA A 406 -5.49 -10.75 -19.82
CA ALA A 406 -6.63 -11.33 -19.12
C ALA A 406 -7.56 -12.14 -20.05
N ILE A 407 -7.82 -11.69 -21.28
CA ILE A 407 -8.60 -12.46 -22.26
C ILE A 407 -7.87 -13.76 -22.63
N PHE A 408 -6.55 -13.71 -22.82
CA PHE A 408 -5.78 -14.90 -23.15
C PHE A 408 -5.88 -15.92 -22.01
N ASP A 409 -5.74 -15.49 -20.76
CA ASP A 409 -5.80 -16.39 -19.61
C ASP A 409 -7.20 -16.98 -19.41
N VAL A 410 -8.25 -16.15 -19.48
CA VAL A 410 -9.65 -16.59 -19.25
C VAL A 410 -10.10 -17.62 -20.30
N PHE A 411 -9.68 -17.42 -21.55
CA PHE A 411 -10.13 -18.21 -22.69
C PHE A 411 -9.04 -19.15 -23.24
N ALA A 412 -7.98 -19.40 -22.48
CA ALA A 412 -6.92 -20.34 -22.84
C ALA A 412 -7.37 -21.80 -22.73
N ASP A 413 -8.20 -22.13 -21.74
CA ASP A 413 -8.61 -23.50 -21.44
C ASP A 413 -9.97 -23.50 -20.72
N GLY A 414 -10.72 -24.60 -20.86
CA GLY A 414 -12.03 -24.80 -20.21
C GLY A 414 -13.19 -24.89 -21.19
N LYS A 415 -14.02 -25.93 -21.07
CA LYS A 415 -15.16 -26.20 -21.98
C LYS A 415 -16.17 -25.05 -22.01
N GLU A 416 -16.48 -24.47 -20.85
CA GLU A 416 -17.42 -23.35 -20.76
C GLU A 416 -16.81 -22.06 -21.33
N ALA A 417 -15.50 -21.85 -21.15
CA ALA A 417 -14.79 -20.72 -21.74
C ALA A 417 -14.74 -20.80 -23.27
N GLU A 418 -14.43 -21.98 -23.83
CA GLU A 418 -14.43 -22.21 -25.29
C GLU A 418 -15.81 -21.95 -25.91
N LYS A 419 -16.89 -22.46 -25.29
CA LYS A 419 -18.27 -22.18 -25.73
C LYS A 419 -18.59 -20.68 -25.65
N ALA A 420 -18.25 -20.05 -24.53
CA ALA A 420 -18.45 -18.62 -24.34
C ALA A 420 -17.72 -17.81 -25.44
N ALA A 421 -16.47 -18.15 -25.74
CA ALA A 421 -15.66 -17.47 -26.75
C ALA A 421 -16.31 -17.50 -28.14
N VAL A 422 -16.88 -18.65 -28.54
CA VAL A 422 -17.63 -18.78 -29.80
C VAL A 422 -18.91 -17.95 -29.77
N GLU A 423 -19.70 -18.04 -28.70
CA GLU A 423 -20.98 -17.31 -28.60
C GLU A 423 -20.83 -15.79 -28.55
N ILE A 424 -19.74 -15.27 -27.96
CA ILE A 424 -19.44 -13.83 -27.95
C ILE A 424 -18.70 -13.36 -29.20
N LYS A 425 -18.40 -14.27 -30.15
CA LYS A 425 -17.65 -13.99 -31.39
C LYS A 425 -16.25 -13.43 -31.12
N LEU A 426 -15.55 -13.97 -30.12
CA LEU A 426 -14.25 -13.49 -29.67
C LEU A 426 -13.22 -13.47 -30.81
N LEU A 427 -13.15 -14.55 -31.61
CA LEU A 427 -12.22 -14.65 -32.74
C LEU A 427 -12.37 -13.48 -33.73
N SER A 428 -13.61 -13.19 -34.12
CA SER A 428 -13.91 -12.12 -35.09
C SER A 428 -13.42 -10.77 -34.58
N ALA A 429 -13.70 -10.46 -33.31
CA ALA A 429 -13.33 -9.20 -32.72
C ALA A 429 -11.81 -9.06 -32.56
N LEU A 430 -11.11 -10.12 -32.15
CA LEU A 430 -9.64 -10.09 -32.02
C LEU A 430 -8.94 -9.93 -33.39
N LYS A 431 -9.46 -10.55 -34.46
CA LYS A 431 -8.94 -10.36 -35.82
C LYS A 431 -9.07 -8.92 -36.30
N GLU A 432 -10.20 -8.29 -36.03
CA GLU A 432 -10.43 -6.88 -36.36
C GLU A 432 -9.54 -5.95 -35.54
N PHE A 433 -9.34 -6.26 -34.26
CA PHE A 433 -8.58 -5.42 -33.34
C PHE A 433 -7.05 -5.55 -33.48
N GLN A 434 -6.53 -6.72 -33.85
CA GLN A 434 -5.09 -6.97 -33.97
C GLN A 434 -4.31 -5.90 -34.78
N PRO A 435 -4.72 -5.49 -35.99
CA PRO A 435 -4.03 -4.44 -36.73
C PRO A 435 -4.09 -3.07 -36.02
N VAL A 436 -5.20 -2.77 -35.33
CA VAL A 436 -5.39 -1.52 -34.57
C VAL A 436 -4.41 -1.46 -33.39
N PHE A 437 -4.31 -2.54 -32.63
CA PHE A 437 -3.39 -2.63 -31.49
C PHE A 437 -1.93 -2.45 -31.92
N LYS A 438 -1.49 -3.15 -32.97
CA LYS A 438 -0.13 -3.01 -33.53
C LYS A 438 0.15 -1.58 -33.99
N MET A 439 -0.81 -0.93 -34.61
CA MET A 439 -0.67 0.45 -35.07
C MET A 439 -0.56 1.44 -33.91
N LYS A 440 -1.38 1.28 -32.85
CA LYS A 440 -1.30 2.10 -31.64
C LYS A 440 0.06 1.97 -30.95
N LEU A 441 0.53 0.74 -30.73
CA LEU A 441 1.83 0.47 -30.11
C LEU A 441 2.99 1.14 -30.87
N ARG A 442 2.99 1.04 -32.21
CA ARG A 442 3.99 1.70 -33.05
C ARG A 442 3.91 3.23 -32.98
N LYS A 443 2.70 3.78 -32.91
CA LYS A 443 2.47 5.24 -32.91
C LYS A 443 2.87 5.90 -31.59
N GLU A 444 2.59 5.26 -30.46
CA GLU A 444 2.88 5.81 -29.14
C GLU A 444 4.37 5.76 -28.80
N GLY A 445 5.09 4.76 -29.33
CA GLY A 445 6.52 4.56 -29.10
C GLY A 445 6.82 3.97 -27.72
N ARG A 446 8.00 3.37 -27.56
CA ARG A 446 8.37 2.65 -26.32
C ARG A 446 8.68 3.57 -25.13
N GLY A 447 9.19 4.77 -25.39
CA GLY A 447 9.70 5.68 -24.34
C GLY A 447 8.66 6.26 -23.37
N LYS A 448 7.37 5.90 -23.49
CA LYS A 448 6.29 6.36 -22.60
C LYS A 448 5.94 5.36 -21.51
N TYR A 449 6.50 4.16 -21.55
CA TYR A 449 6.10 3.04 -20.71
C TYR A 449 7.26 2.64 -19.80
N SER A 450 6.94 2.14 -18.60
CA SER A 450 7.93 1.49 -17.74
C SER A 450 8.37 0.15 -18.32
N THR A 451 9.46 -0.41 -17.81
CA THR A 451 9.95 -1.75 -18.18
C THR A 451 8.85 -2.82 -18.03
N ASP A 452 8.15 -2.83 -16.89
CA ASP A 452 7.05 -3.78 -16.64
C ASP A 452 5.92 -3.65 -17.67
N GLN A 453 5.54 -2.41 -17.99
CA GLN A 453 4.49 -2.15 -18.98
C GLN A 453 4.92 -2.60 -20.37
N LEU A 454 6.19 -2.39 -20.74
CA LEU A 454 6.73 -2.87 -22.01
C LEU A 454 6.74 -4.39 -22.08
N CYS A 455 7.08 -5.08 -20.99
CA CYS A 455 7.05 -6.53 -20.89
C CYS A 455 5.65 -7.08 -21.22
N VAL A 456 4.61 -6.53 -20.60
CA VAL A 456 3.21 -6.91 -20.87
C VAL A 456 2.84 -6.63 -22.33
N LEU A 457 3.15 -5.44 -22.85
CA LEU A 457 2.80 -5.06 -24.22
C LEU A 457 3.48 -5.93 -25.29
N ASP A 458 4.75 -6.28 -25.08
CA ASP A 458 5.50 -7.16 -25.98
C ASP A 458 4.99 -8.61 -25.91
N ASN A 459 4.68 -9.11 -24.71
CA ASN A 459 4.04 -10.42 -24.50
C ASN A 459 2.70 -10.50 -25.22
N VAL A 460 1.83 -9.50 -25.03
CA VAL A 460 0.51 -9.43 -25.67
C VAL A 460 0.62 -9.38 -27.19
N LYS A 461 1.57 -8.59 -27.72
CA LYS A 461 1.81 -8.51 -29.17
C LYS A 461 2.17 -9.87 -29.77
N MET A 462 3.01 -10.66 -29.08
CA MET A 462 3.38 -12.01 -29.51
C MET A 462 2.21 -12.99 -29.37
N ASN A 463 1.55 -12.97 -28.20
CA ASN A 463 0.52 -13.93 -27.83
C ASN A 463 -0.78 -13.73 -28.62
N LEU A 464 -1.14 -12.50 -28.99
CA LEU A 464 -2.36 -12.22 -29.76
C LEU A 464 -2.43 -13.01 -31.07
N ARG A 465 -1.31 -13.12 -31.81
CA ARG A 465 -1.28 -13.91 -33.05
C ARG A 465 -1.49 -15.39 -32.78
N ARG A 466 -0.84 -15.93 -31.75
CA ARG A 466 -0.94 -17.34 -31.36
C ARG A 466 -2.35 -17.67 -30.88
N PHE A 467 -2.94 -16.78 -30.07
CA PHE A 467 -4.27 -16.94 -29.51
C PHE A 467 -5.36 -16.88 -30.59
N ILE A 468 -5.23 -16.03 -31.62
CA ILE A 468 -6.14 -16.04 -32.78
C ILE A 468 -6.12 -17.40 -33.50
N ALA A 469 -4.93 -17.98 -33.74
CA ALA A 469 -4.81 -19.29 -34.38
C ALA A 469 -5.39 -20.42 -33.52
N TYR A 470 -5.23 -20.33 -32.19
CA TYR A 470 -5.89 -21.22 -31.24
C TYR A 470 -7.42 -21.12 -31.36
N GLN A 471 -7.99 -19.92 -31.30
CA GLN A 471 -9.43 -19.69 -31.41
C GLN A 471 -10.03 -20.17 -32.74
N GLU A 472 -9.29 -20.07 -33.86
CA GLU A 472 -9.70 -20.67 -35.15
C GLU A 472 -9.88 -22.19 -35.06
N THR A 473 -9.06 -22.87 -34.27
CA THR A 473 -9.14 -24.32 -34.06
C THR A 473 -10.36 -24.67 -33.20
N ILE A 474 -10.62 -23.88 -32.16
CA ILE A 474 -11.78 -24.03 -31.28
C ILE A 474 -13.09 -23.84 -32.05
N GLU A 475 -13.20 -22.74 -32.81
CA GLU A 475 -14.42 -22.45 -33.55
C GLU A 475 -14.71 -23.52 -34.60
N LYS A 476 -13.69 -23.99 -35.35
CA LYS A 476 -13.84 -25.13 -36.27
C LYS A 476 -14.35 -26.37 -35.54
N ARG A 477 -13.79 -26.71 -34.38
CA ARG A 477 -14.16 -27.90 -33.62
C ARG A 477 -15.60 -27.85 -33.07
N LEU A 478 -16.09 -26.67 -32.71
CA LEU A 478 -17.41 -26.49 -32.10
C LEU A 478 -18.52 -26.18 -33.11
N THR A 479 -18.17 -25.74 -34.32
CA THR A 479 -19.13 -25.42 -35.40
C THR A 479 -19.19 -26.46 -36.52
N SER A 480 -18.25 -27.42 -36.54
CA SER A 480 -18.33 -28.64 -37.36
C SER A 480 -19.12 -29.72 -36.64
#